data_AF-A0ABD5DEH3-F1
#
_entry.id   AF-A0ABD5DEH3-F1
#
_cell.length_a   1.000
_cell.length_b   1.000
_cell.length_c   1.000
_cell.angle_alpha   90.00
_cell.angle_beta   90.00
_cell.angle_gamma   90.00
#
_symmetry.space_group_name_H-M   'P 1'
#
loop_
_entity.id
_entity.type
_entity.pdbx_description
1 polymer ?
#
loop_
_entity_poly.entity_id
_entity_poly.type
_entity_poly.pdbx_seq_one_letter_code
_entity_poly.pdbx_strand_id
1 'polypeptide(L)' 'FTDSDGNQKEGIITSGTFSPTLGYSIALARVPAGIGDTAVVQIRNREMPVKVTKPGFVRNGKAIV' A
#
# COMPACT_ATOMS: atom_id res chain seq x y z
N PHE A 1 -7.04 1.76 7.90
CA PHE A 1 -8.12 2.15 6.97
C PHE A 1 -9.46 1.89 7.63
N THR A 2 -10.54 2.50 7.15
CA THR A 2 -11.89 2.27 7.68
C THR A 2 -12.62 1.36 6.72
N ASP A 3 -13.18 0.26 7.20
CA ASP A 3 -14.02 -0.62 6.38
C ASP A 3 -15.41 0.02 6.15
N SER A 4 -16.18 -0.56 5.24
CA SER A 4 -17.58 -0.24 4.94
C SER A 4 -18.50 -0.17 6.18
N ASP A 5 -18.20 -0.96 7.23
CA ASP A 5 -18.92 -0.96 8.51
C ASP A 5 -18.47 0.14 9.49
N GLY A 6 -17.57 1.06 9.08
CA GLY A 6 -17.05 2.12 9.95
C GLY A 6 -15.97 1.66 10.94
N ASN A 7 -15.58 0.39 10.90
CA ASN A 7 -14.55 -0.17 11.79
C ASN A 7 -13.15 0.20 11.32
N GLN A 8 -12.32 0.67 12.26
CA GLN A 8 -10.89 0.86 11.98
C GLN A 8 -10.19 -0.49 11.88
N LYS A 9 -9.53 -0.70 10.75
CA LYS A 9 -8.71 -1.88 10.48
C LYS A 9 -7.27 -1.47 10.25
N GLU A 10 -6.38 -2.22 10.86
CA GLU A 10 -4.94 -2.05 10.73
C GLU A 10 -4.33 -3.26 10.03
N GLY A 11 -3.32 -3.00 9.22
CA GLY A 11 -2.50 -4.03 8.59
C GLY A 11 -1.02 -3.71 8.80
N ILE A 12 -0.18 -4.58 8.27
CA ILE A 12 1.27 -4.49 8.46
C ILE A 12 2.00 -4.55 7.13
N ILE A 13 2.96 -3.65 6.93
CA ILE A 13 3.90 -3.73 5.80
C ILE A 13 4.84 -4.90 6.06
N THR A 14 4.90 -5.86 5.14
CA THR A 14 5.80 -7.00 5.24
C THR A 14 7.12 -6.73 4.54
N SER A 15 7.09 -6.01 3.42
CA SER A 15 8.27 -5.67 2.64
C SER A 15 8.06 -4.32 1.97
N GLY A 16 8.98 -3.38 2.18
CA GLY A 16 8.94 -2.04 1.57
C GLY A 16 10.27 -1.69 0.94
N THR A 17 10.25 -1.03 -0.21
CA THR A 17 11.45 -0.56 -0.89
C THR A 17 11.15 0.65 -1.78
N PHE A 18 12.18 1.38 -2.17
CA PHE A 18 12.07 2.36 -3.26
C PHE A 18 12.20 1.64 -4.60
N SER A 19 11.27 1.84 -5.52
CA SER A 19 11.34 1.25 -6.86
C SER A 19 12.06 2.19 -7.83
N PRO A 20 13.28 1.87 -8.31
CA PRO A 20 13.97 2.71 -9.28
C PRO A 20 13.21 2.81 -10.61
N THR A 21 12.52 1.74 -11.01
CA THR A 21 11.75 1.68 -12.27
C THR A 21 10.51 2.57 -12.23
N LEU A 22 9.87 2.70 -11.07
CA LEU A 22 8.66 3.50 -10.92
C LEU A 22 8.94 4.92 -10.40
N GLY A 23 10.10 5.15 -9.78
CA GLY A 23 10.50 6.45 -9.24
C GLY A 23 9.84 6.81 -7.90
N TYR A 24 9.18 5.84 -7.23
CA TYR A 24 8.53 6.05 -5.94
C TYR A 24 8.61 4.81 -5.04
N SER A 25 8.31 5.01 -3.76
CA SER A 25 8.27 3.95 -2.75
C SER A 25 7.08 3.01 -2.95
N ILE A 26 7.34 1.72 -2.87
CA ILE A 26 6.36 0.64 -2.98
C ILE A 26 6.46 -0.29 -1.77
N ALA A 27 5.35 -0.94 -1.41
CA ALA A 27 5.32 -1.87 -0.31
C ALA A 27 4.29 -2.99 -0.54
N LEU A 28 4.64 -4.21 -0.14
CA LEU A 28 3.68 -5.27 0.10
C LEU A 28 3.23 -5.19 1.57
N ALA A 29 1.93 -5.26 1.76
CA ALA A 29 1.31 -5.24 3.08
C ALA A 29 0.32 -6.39 3.22
N ARG A 30 0.29 -6.99 4.41
CA ARG A 30 -0.78 -7.88 4.83
C ARG A 30 -1.84 -7.03 5.53
N VAL A 31 -3.03 -7.01 4.97
CA VAL A 31 -4.16 -6.21 5.46
C VAL A 31 -5.38 -7.10 5.66
N PRO A 32 -6.26 -6.80 6.61
CA PRO A 32 -7.56 -7.44 6.72
C PRO A 32 -8.38 -7.29 5.42
N ALA A 33 -9.32 -8.22 5.21
CA ALA A 33 -10.29 -8.10 4.11
C ALA A 33 -11.15 -6.83 4.27
N GLY A 34 -11.61 -6.28 3.14
CA GLY A 34 -12.40 -5.06 3.08
C GLY A 34 -11.59 -3.77 2.84
N ILE A 35 -10.31 -3.89 2.46
CA ILE A 35 -9.53 -2.70 2.08
C ILE A 35 -10.02 -2.13 0.74
N GLY A 36 -10.21 -0.81 0.68
CA GLY A 36 -10.53 -0.08 -0.55
C GLY A 36 -9.27 0.28 -1.35
N ASP A 37 -9.40 1.28 -2.22
CA ASP A 37 -8.31 1.73 -3.12
C ASP A 37 -7.28 2.64 -2.45
N THR A 38 -7.54 3.12 -1.24
CA THR A 38 -6.65 4.01 -0.50
C THR A 38 -6.47 3.54 0.94
N ALA A 39 -5.29 3.80 1.48
CA ALA A 39 -4.98 3.58 2.87
C ALA A 39 -4.05 4.70 3.38
N VAL A 40 -3.81 4.71 4.68
CA VAL A 40 -2.86 5.65 5.32
C VAL A 40 -1.79 4.82 5.98
N VAL A 41 -0.54 5.21 5.79
CA VAL A 41 0.62 4.62 6.47
C VAL A 41 1.32 5.68 7.30
N GLN A 42 1.82 5.28 8.48
CA GLN A 42 2.60 6.14 9.34
C GLN A 42 4.08 6.09 8.93
N ILE A 43 4.64 7.22 8.51
CA ILE A 43 6.07 7.35 8.18
C ILE A 43 6.63 8.46 9.05
N ARG A 44 7.47 8.11 10.04
CA ARG A 44 8.15 9.08 10.93
C ARG A 44 7.16 10.08 11.55
N ASN A 45 6.08 9.58 12.15
CA ASN A 45 4.96 10.37 12.72
C ASN A 45 4.18 11.24 11.72
N ARG A 46 4.20 10.87 10.44
CA ARG A 46 3.36 11.50 9.42
C ARG A 46 2.43 10.49 8.80
N GLU A 47 1.17 10.87 8.69
CA GLU A 47 0.16 10.14 7.95
C GLU A 47 0.39 10.38 6.46
N MET A 48 0.78 9.33 5.73
CA MET A 48 0.99 9.39 4.29
C MET A 48 -0.12 8.60 3.60
N PRO A 49 -0.96 9.25 2.78
CA PRO A 49 -1.95 8.52 1.98
C PRO A 49 -1.21 7.68 0.92
N VAL A 50 -1.66 6.44 0.77
CA VAL A 50 -1.13 5.48 -0.21
C VAL A 50 -2.27 4.91 -1.04
N LYS A 51 -1.94 4.55 -2.28
CA LYS A 51 -2.84 3.82 -3.17
C LYS A 51 -2.66 2.32 -2.94
N VAL A 52 -3.77 1.62 -2.75
CA VAL A 52 -3.80 0.16 -2.66
C VAL A 52 -3.92 -0.39 -4.07
N THR A 53 -3.02 -1.28 -4.44
CA THR A 53 -3.00 -1.94 -5.75
C THR A 53 -2.94 -3.44 -5.58
N LYS A 54 -3.18 -4.17 -6.67
CA LYS A 54 -2.94 -5.62 -6.69
C LYS A 54 -1.45 -5.90 -6.41
N PRO A 55 -1.12 -7.04 -5.77
CA PRO A 55 0.26 -7.44 -5.57
C PRO A 55 1.00 -7.59 -6.90
N GLY A 56 2.12 -6.87 -7.05
CA GLY A 56 2.94 -6.82 -8.26
C GLY A 56 3.01 -5.40 -8.82
N PHE A 57 4.23 -4.91 -9.03
CA PHE A 57 4.48 -3.51 -9.40
C PHE A 57 5.07 -3.34 -10.80
N VAL A 58 5.98 -4.25 -11.18
CA VAL A 58 6.69 -4.24 -12.46
C VAL A 58 6.75 -5.66 -13.03
N ARG A 59 6.53 -5.80 -14.33
CA ARG A 59 6.71 -7.07 -15.06
C ARG A 59 7.42 -6.80 -16.38
N ASN A 60 8.49 -7.56 -16.68
CA ASN A 60 9.30 -7.40 -17.89
C ASN A 60 9.76 -5.94 -18.14
N GLY A 61 10.16 -5.23 -17.08
CA GLY A 61 10.62 -3.83 -17.16
C GLY A 61 9.52 -2.79 -17.32
N LYS A 62 8.24 -3.18 -17.32
CA LYS A 62 7.09 -2.26 -17.46
C LYS A 62 6.25 -2.20 -16.18
N ALA A 63 5.74 -1.01 -15.87
CA ALA A 63 4.80 -0.80 -14.77
C ALA A 63 3.47 -1.53 -15.02
N ILE A 64 2.89 -2.12 -13.97
CA ILE A 64 1.60 -2.84 -14.02
C ILE A 64 0.58 -2.33 -12.99
N VAL A 65 0.85 -1.16 -12.39
CA VAL A 65 0.08 -0.53 -11.30
C VAL A 65 -0.58 0.77 -11.73
#